data_AF-A0A849WVX7-F1
#
_entry.id   AF-A0A849WVX7-F1
#
_cell.length_a   1.000
_cell.length_b   1.000
_cell.length_c   1.000
_cell.angle_alpha   90.00
_cell.angle_beta   90.00
_cell.angle_gamma   90.00
#
_symmetry.space_group_name_H-M   'P 1'
#
loop_
_entity.id
_entity.type
_entity.pdbx_description
1 polymer ?
#
loop_
_entity_poly.entity_id
_entity_poly.type
_entity_poly.pdbx_seq_one_letter_code
_entity_poly.pdbx_strand_id
1 'polypeptide(L)'
;MKNYFRLAILFLCFSLASASFASEGSGEKIGKKIDVKIEEAQNYSQEKKEKIQKEFQTQLDKIDSDIQILKSKINNTKKTVSADVKAHWTDNVNLLEKRRIELRQDLESLQQSSGNAWEELKTGMQNAVADLKSSFKKAKKEFAHSDKKAQEKVSTNDEKKEKLSEEKNKETIENKSKNKNKEKK
;
A
#
# COMPACT_ATOMS: atom_id res chain seq x y z
N MET A 1 7.16 -35.47 -21.33
CA MET A 1 7.73 -35.63 -19.96
C MET A 1 7.44 -34.34 -19.22
N LYS A 2 6.32 -34.29 -18.47
CA LYS A 2 6.23 -34.45 -17.00
C LYS A 2 7.01 -33.38 -16.23
N ASN A 3 6.39 -32.22 -16.01
CA ASN A 3 6.76 -31.28 -14.95
C ASN A 3 5.60 -31.18 -13.95
N TYR A 4 5.22 -32.33 -13.38
CA TYR A 4 4.47 -32.41 -12.13
C TYR A 4 5.50 -32.62 -11.02
N PHE A 5 6.00 -31.57 -10.38
CA PHE A 5 6.70 -31.71 -9.10
C PHE A 5 6.99 -30.34 -8.45
N ARG A 6 5.95 -29.58 -8.08
CA ARG A 6 6.07 -28.51 -7.07
C ARG A 6 4.87 -28.51 -6.12
N LEU A 7 4.48 -29.71 -5.71
CA LEU A 7 3.60 -29.97 -4.57
C LEU A 7 4.40 -30.81 -3.57
N ALA A 8 5.14 -30.16 -2.68
CA ALA A 8 5.67 -30.74 -1.46
C ALA A 8 6.39 -29.66 -0.65
N ILE A 9 6.32 -29.82 0.67
CA ILE A 9 7.06 -29.10 1.72
C ILE A 9 6.25 -27.99 2.40
N LEU A 10 5.47 -28.42 3.39
CA LEU A 10 5.59 -27.93 4.78
C LEU A 10 4.99 -28.98 5.73
N PHE A 11 5.62 -30.16 5.77
CA PHE A 11 5.48 -31.13 6.83
C PHE A 11 6.90 -31.42 7.33
N LEU A 12 7.36 -30.68 8.35
CA LEU A 12 8.57 -31.04 9.09
C LEU A 12 8.59 -30.36 10.48
N CYS A 13 8.80 -31.21 11.49
CA CYS A 13 9.08 -30.95 12.90
C CYS A 13 7.87 -30.53 13.75
N PHE A 14 7.47 -31.26 14.79
CA PHE A 14 8.33 -31.75 15.86
C PHE A 14 7.76 -33.02 16.49
N SER A 15 8.63 -34.02 16.61
CA SER A 15 8.46 -35.26 17.37
C SER A 15 8.21 -34.99 18.85
N LEU A 16 7.20 -35.64 19.43
CA LEU A 16 7.23 -35.98 20.85
C LEU A 16 6.87 -37.47 21.03
N ALA A 17 7.92 -38.21 21.36
CA ALA A 17 8.00 -39.53 21.98
C ALA A 17 6.72 -40.39 22.03
N SER A 18 6.77 -41.46 21.25
CA SER A 18 6.11 -42.73 21.55
C SER A 18 6.56 -43.27 22.91
N ALA A 19 5.66 -43.27 23.89
CA ALA A 19 5.70 -44.22 25.00
C ALA A 19 4.57 -45.23 24.77
N SER A 20 4.95 -46.45 24.42
CA SER A 20 4.10 -47.63 24.47
C SER A 20 3.57 -47.81 25.89
N PHE A 21 2.25 -47.86 26.06
CA PHE A 21 1.64 -48.68 27.10
C PHE A 21 0.43 -49.38 26.52
N ALA A 22 0.67 -50.62 26.07
CA ALA A 22 -0.38 -51.59 25.86
C ALA A 22 -0.86 -52.07 27.24
N SER A 23 -2.13 -51.82 27.55
CA SER A 23 -2.88 -52.65 28.48
C SER A 23 -4.30 -52.79 27.95
N GLU A 24 -4.55 -53.98 27.44
CA GLU A 24 -5.83 -54.51 27.01
C GLU A 24 -6.74 -54.70 28.24
N GLY A 25 -8.00 -54.28 28.15
CA GLY A 25 -8.93 -54.40 29.27
C GLY A 25 -10.35 -53.97 28.91
N SER A 26 -11.22 -54.98 28.77
CA SER A 26 -12.68 -54.92 28.90
C SER A 26 -13.47 -54.27 27.77
N GLY A 27 -14.09 -55.10 26.94
CA GLY A 27 -15.20 -54.70 26.10
C GLY A 27 -16.45 -54.44 26.93
N GLU A 28 -17.02 -53.25 26.78
CA GLU A 28 -18.47 -53.05 26.82
C GLU A 28 -18.86 -51.78 26.06
N LYS A 29 -19.52 -52.00 24.92
CA LYS A 29 -20.48 -51.12 24.22
C LYS A 29 -20.40 -49.61 24.52
N ILE A 30 -19.69 -48.87 23.67
CA ILE A 30 -20.03 -47.47 23.39
C ILE A 30 -20.34 -47.34 21.90
N GLY A 31 -21.52 -47.86 21.54
CA GLY A 31 -22.27 -47.31 20.43
C GLY A 31 -22.67 -45.88 20.78
N LYS A 32 -21.85 -44.92 20.42
CA LYS A 32 -22.30 -43.57 20.10
C LYS A 32 -21.53 -43.15 18.87
N LYS A 33 -22.31 -42.89 17.83
CA LYS A 33 -21.99 -41.95 16.76
C LYS A 33 -20.98 -40.93 17.30
N ILE A 34 -19.77 -40.97 16.78
CA ILE A 34 -18.98 -39.76 16.68
C ILE A 34 -19.51 -39.11 15.39
N ASP A 35 -20.79 -38.73 15.27
CA ASP A 35 -21.30 -37.38 15.60
C ASP A 35 -20.20 -36.41 16.06
N VAL A 36 -19.14 -36.27 15.25
CA VAL A 36 -18.44 -35.00 15.15
C VAL A 36 -19.36 -34.05 14.39
N LYS A 37 -20.43 -33.62 15.08
CA LYS A 37 -21.04 -32.31 14.90
C LYS A 37 -20.02 -31.24 15.33
N ILE A 38 -18.89 -31.17 14.62
CA ILE A 38 -18.01 -30.00 14.54
C ILE A 38 -17.89 -29.60 13.06
N GLU A 39 -18.93 -29.87 12.28
CA GLU A 39 -19.25 -29.14 11.06
C GLU A 39 -20.42 -28.18 11.34
N GLU A 40 -20.39 -27.48 12.47
CA GLU A 40 -20.94 -26.11 12.52
C GLU A 40 -19.97 -25.13 11.85
N ALA A 41 -19.22 -25.60 10.85
CA ALA A 41 -18.44 -24.78 9.96
C ALA A 41 -19.45 -23.90 9.21
N GLN A 42 -19.28 -22.59 9.32
CA GLN A 42 -20.05 -21.62 8.55
C GLN A 42 -19.85 -21.90 7.06
N ASN A 43 -20.67 -22.77 6.49
CA ASN A 43 -20.59 -23.09 5.07
C ASN A 43 -21.26 -21.91 4.35
N TYR A 44 -20.46 -20.92 3.97
CA TYR A 44 -20.93 -19.82 3.14
C TYR A 44 -21.49 -20.39 1.83
N SER A 45 -22.70 -19.95 1.46
CA SER A 45 -23.22 -20.25 0.12
C SER A 45 -22.28 -19.69 -0.94
N GLN A 46 -22.24 -20.34 -2.11
CA GLN A 46 -21.39 -19.90 -3.22
C GLN A 46 -21.66 -18.43 -3.59
N GLU A 47 -22.93 -18.02 -3.58
CA GLU A 47 -23.33 -16.62 -3.81
C GLU A 47 -22.68 -15.64 -2.82
N LYS A 48 -22.60 -15.99 -1.52
CA LYS A 48 -21.95 -15.11 -0.53
C LYS A 48 -20.44 -15.04 -0.77
N LYS A 49 -19.80 -16.15 -1.15
CA LYS A 49 -18.37 -16.18 -1.47
C LYS A 49 -18.06 -15.31 -2.68
N GLU A 50 -18.82 -15.46 -3.76
CA GLU A 50 -18.70 -14.64 -4.96
C GLU A 50 -18.90 -13.16 -4.67
N LYS A 51 -19.88 -12.80 -3.82
CA LYS A 51 -20.10 -11.42 -3.41
C LYS A 51 -18.87 -10.84 -2.70
N ILE A 52 -18.28 -11.59 -1.78
CA ILE A 52 -17.08 -11.16 -1.05
C ILE A 52 -15.88 -11.02 -2.00
N GLN A 53 -15.69 -11.97 -2.91
CA GLN A 53 -14.64 -11.89 -3.93
C GLN A 53 -14.81 -10.66 -4.85
N LYS A 54 -16.03 -10.37 -5.31
CA LYS A 54 -16.34 -9.17 -6.09
C LYS A 54 -16.11 -7.88 -5.31
N GLU A 55 -16.40 -7.87 -4.01
CA GLU A 55 -16.12 -6.71 -3.15
C GLU A 55 -14.63 -6.43 -3.08
N PHE A 56 -13.81 -7.47 -2.92
CA PHE A 56 -12.36 -7.31 -2.93
C PHE A 56 -11.81 -6.87 -4.28
N GLN A 57 -12.30 -7.45 -5.38
CA GLN A 57 -11.96 -7.02 -6.74
C GLN A 57 -12.21 -5.52 -6.90
N THR A 58 -13.41 -5.06 -6.52
CA THR A 58 -13.80 -3.64 -6.58
C THR A 58 -12.88 -2.77 -5.74
N GLN A 59 -12.52 -3.22 -4.54
CA GLN A 59 -11.60 -2.49 -3.66
C GLN A 59 -10.20 -2.37 -4.28
N LEU A 60 -9.66 -3.45 -4.84
CA LEU A 60 -8.35 -3.45 -5.49
C LEU A 60 -8.33 -2.58 -6.75
N ASP A 61 -9.39 -2.60 -7.55
CA ASP A 61 -9.52 -1.77 -8.75
C ASP A 61 -9.61 -0.29 -8.41
N LYS A 62 -10.35 0.05 -7.34
CA LYS A 62 -10.39 1.41 -6.83
C LYS A 62 -8.99 1.88 -6.39
N ILE A 63 -8.27 1.05 -5.64
CA ILE A 63 -6.92 1.38 -5.18
C ILE A 63 -5.96 1.53 -6.36
N ASP A 64 -6.05 0.67 -7.38
CA ASP A 64 -5.24 0.76 -8.59
C ASP A 64 -5.45 2.10 -9.30
N SER A 65 -6.71 2.49 -9.52
CA SER A 65 -7.04 3.80 -10.11
C SER A 65 -6.48 4.96 -9.27
N ASP A 66 -6.66 4.89 -7.95
CA ASP A 66 -6.15 5.89 -7.01
C ASP A 66 -4.60 5.97 -7.05
N ILE A 67 -3.90 4.84 -7.21
CA ILE A 67 -2.44 4.78 -7.40
C ILE A 67 -2.02 5.41 -8.74
N GLN A 68 -2.71 5.12 -9.85
CA GLN A 68 -2.40 5.72 -11.15
C GLN A 68 -2.58 7.24 -11.15
N ILE A 69 -3.60 7.74 -10.45
CA ILE A 69 -3.80 9.18 -10.23
C ILE A 69 -2.61 9.77 -9.46
N LEU A 70 -2.17 9.13 -8.39
CA LEU A 70 -1.03 9.61 -7.59
C LEU A 70 0.26 9.62 -8.41
N LYS A 71 0.53 8.55 -9.16
CA LYS A 71 1.67 8.44 -10.08
C LYS A 71 1.69 9.57 -11.10
N SER A 72 0.54 9.86 -11.70
CA SER A 72 0.37 10.95 -12.65
C SER A 72 0.65 12.31 -12.00
N LYS A 73 0.20 12.54 -10.76
CA LYS A 73 0.49 13.78 -10.02
C LYS A 73 1.99 13.95 -9.73
N ILE A 74 2.68 12.87 -9.34
CA ILE A 74 4.14 12.87 -9.14
C ILE A 74 4.86 13.22 -10.44
N ASN A 75 4.45 12.63 -11.55
CA ASN A 75 5.06 12.88 -12.85
C ASN A 75 4.88 14.34 -13.31
N ASN A 76 3.72 14.92 -13.04
CA ASN A 76 3.36 16.30 -13.38
C ASN A 76 3.81 17.34 -12.34
N THR A 77 4.52 16.93 -11.28
CA THR A 77 4.99 17.88 -10.26
C THR A 77 6.02 18.85 -10.87
N LYS A 78 5.91 20.14 -10.50
CA LYS A 78 6.75 21.23 -11.02
C LYS A 78 8.23 21.01 -10.67
N LYS A 79 9.13 21.65 -11.43
CA LYS A 79 10.62 21.59 -11.26
C LYS A 79 11.14 22.06 -9.89
N THR A 80 10.27 22.56 -9.01
CA THR A 80 10.62 23.13 -7.70
C THR A 80 10.77 22.07 -6.61
N VAL A 81 10.39 20.81 -6.89
CA VAL A 81 10.64 19.66 -6.03
C VAL A 81 12.00 19.04 -6.36
N SER A 82 12.79 18.70 -5.34
CA SER A 82 14.09 18.05 -5.52
C SER A 82 13.97 16.65 -6.11
N ALA A 83 15.00 16.20 -6.82
CA ALA A 83 15.06 14.87 -7.40
C ALA A 83 14.86 13.76 -6.35
N ASP A 84 15.47 13.89 -5.16
CA ASP A 84 15.34 12.92 -4.07
C ASP A 84 13.91 12.77 -3.56
N VAL A 85 13.16 13.87 -3.46
CA VAL A 85 11.77 13.83 -3.00
C VAL A 85 10.89 13.18 -4.04
N LYS A 86 11.13 13.47 -5.33
CA LYS A 86 10.42 12.82 -6.43
C LYS A 86 10.71 11.32 -6.47
N ALA A 87 11.97 10.92 -6.30
CA ALA A 87 12.38 9.52 -6.22
C ALA A 87 11.68 8.80 -5.06
N HIS A 88 11.69 9.40 -3.85
CA HIS A 88 11.00 8.84 -2.69
C HIS A 88 9.50 8.58 -2.94
N TRP A 89 8.79 9.51 -3.60
CA TRP A 89 7.39 9.28 -3.94
C TRP A 89 7.20 8.20 -4.98
N THR A 90 8.06 8.17 -6.01
CA THR A 90 8.05 7.13 -7.03
C THR A 90 8.25 5.74 -6.42
N ASP A 91 9.20 5.60 -5.49
CA ASP A 91 9.45 4.33 -4.79
C ASP A 91 8.25 3.89 -3.95
N ASN A 92 7.62 4.82 -3.22
CA ASN A 92 6.40 4.54 -2.47
C ASN A 92 5.25 4.09 -3.39
N VAL A 93 5.07 4.73 -4.54
CA VAL A 93 4.06 4.32 -5.53
C VAL A 93 4.37 2.94 -6.10
N ASN A 94 5.63 2.65 -6.44
CA ASN A 94 6.03 1.34 -6.95
C ASN A 94 5.77 0.23 -5.92
N LEU A 95 6.04 0.48 -4.64
CA LEU A 95 5.73 -0.46 -3.56
C LEU A 95 4.22 -0.72 -3.43
N LEU A 96 3.40 0.33 -3.56
CA LEU A 96 1.94 0.19 -3.54
C LEU A 96 1.43 -0.59 -4.76
N GLU A 97 1.99 -0.34 -5.95
CA GLU A 97 1.66 -1.09 -7.17
C GLU A 97 1.97 -2.58 -7.00
N LYS A 98 3.17 -2.90 -6.47
CA LYS A 98 3.60 -4.27 -6.20
C LYS A 98 2.64 -4.99 -5.23
N ARG A 99 2.35 -4.38 -4.09
CA ARG A 99 1.41 -4.95 -3.10
C ARG A 99 0.01 -5.17 -3.67
N ARG A 100 -0.48 -4.26 -4.52
CA ARG A 100 -1.78 -4.42 -5.20
C ARG A 100 -1.75 -5.62 -6.15
N ILE A 101 -0.65 -5.84 -6.87
CA ILE A 101 -0.48 -6.99 -7.77
C ILE A 101 -0.48 -8.30 -6.96
N GLU A 102 0.29 -8.37 -5.88
CA GLU A 102 0.32 -9.51 -4.97
C GLU A 102 -1.09 -9.83 -4.44
N LEU A 103 -1.86 -8.82 -4.03
CA LEU A 103 -3.23 -9.03 -3.56
C LEU A 103 -4.22 -9.48 -4.64
N ARG A 104 -3.95 -9.18 -5.92
CA ARG A 104 -4.74 -9.78 -7.01
C ARG A 104 -4.46 -11.27 -7.16
N GLN A 105 -3.21 -11.70 -6.95
CA GLN A 105 -2.85 -13.12 -6.96
C GLN A 105 -3.43 -13.86 -5.75
N ASP A 106 -3.47 -13.20 -4.58
CA ASP A 106 -4.12 -13.75 -3.39
C ASP A 106 -5.64 -13.88 -3.59
N LEU A 107 -6.27 -12.94 -4.31
CA LEU A 107 -7.69 -13.04 -4.68
C LEU A 107 -7.96 -14.23 -5.61
N GLU A 108 -7.08 -14.51 -6.57
CA GLU A 108 -7.18 -15.72 -7.40
C GLU A 108 -7.08 -16.99 -6.53
N SER A 109 -6.18 -17.00 -5.54
CA SER A 109 -6.05 -18.12 -4.59
C SER A 109 -7.31 -18.28 -3.73
N LEU A 110 -7.89 -17.16 -3.27
CA LEU A 110 -9.16 -17.14 -2.55
C LEU A 110 -10.32 -17.69 -3.42
N GLN A 111 -10.35 -17.38 -4.72
CA GLN A 111 -11.35 -17.89 -5.66
C GLN A 111 -11.33 -19.42 -5.80
N GLN A 112 -10.15 -20.03 -5.73
CA GLN A 112 -9.98 -21.48 -5.83
C GLN A 112 -10.13 -22.22 -4.48
N SER A 113 -10.23 -21.48 -3.38
CA SER A 113 -10.28 -22.05 -2.03
C SER A 113 -11.70 -22.38 -1.56
N SER A 114 -11.82 -23.29 -0.61
CA SER A 114 -13.10 -23.69 0.01
C SER A 114 -12.93 -24.04 1.48
N GLY A 115 -14.04 -24.29 2.20
CA GLY A 115 -14.02 -24.64 3.62
C GLY A 115 -13.22 -23.66 4.48
N ASN A 116 -12.48 -24.19 5.45
CA ASN A 116 -11.68 -23.40 6.41
C ASN A 116 -10.57 -22.58 5.74
N ALA A 117 -9.94 -23.12 4.68
CA ALA A 117 -8.92 -22.40 3.94
C ALA A 117 -9.47 -21.12 3.29
N TRP A 118 -10.74 -21.14 2.87
CA TRP A 118 -11.39 -19.95 2.33
C TRP A 118 -11.58 -18.85 3.39
N GLU A 119 -11.95 -19.21 4.63
CA GLU A 119 -12.06 -18.22 5.71
C GLU A 119 -10.71 -17.61 6.06
N GLU A 120 -9.67 -18.44 6.19
CA GLU A 120 -8.32 -17.99 6.52
C GLU A 120 -7.79 -17.02 5.46
N LEU A 121 -7.92 -17.39 4.18
CA LEU A 121 -7.51 -16.54 3.06
C LEU A 121 -8.33 -15.26 2.99
N LYS A 122 -9.66 -15.32 3.19
CA LYS A 122 -10.53 -14.14 3.22
C LYS A 122 -10.07 -13.19 4.33
N THR A 123 -9.86 -13.68 5.56
CA THR A 123 -9.41 -12.83 6.68
C THR A 123 -8.04 -12.24 6.41
N GLY A 124 -7.09 -13.02 5.90
CA GLY A 124 -5.79 -12.51 5.47
C GLY A 124 -5.92 -11.39 4.45
N MET A 125 -6.79 -11.57 3.45
CA MET A 125 -7.04 -10.60 2.41
C MET A 125 -7.75 -9.34 2.92
N GLN A 126 -8.69 -9.46 3.88
CA GLN A 126 -9.30 -8.31 4.54
C GLN A 126 -8.24 -7.41 5.20
N ASN A 127 -7.33 -8.03 5.94
CA ASN A 127 -6.24 -7.31 6.63
C ASN A 127 -5.30 -6.66 5.62
N ALA A 128 -4.84 -7.41 4.61
CA ALA A 128 -3.88 -6.91 3.64
C ALA A 128 -4.45 -5.80 2.74
N VAL A 129 -5.74 -5.87 2.35
CA VAL A 129 -6.42 -4.78 1.64
C VAL A 129 -6.57 -3.55 2.53
N ALA A 130 -6.88 -3.72 3.82
CA ALA A 130 -6.94 -2.61 4.77
C ALA A 130 -5.57 -1.92 4.94
N ASP A 131 -4.50 -2.70 5.03
CA ASP A 131 -3.13 -2.21 5.13
C ASP A 131 -2.67 -1.49 3.86
N LEU A 132 -3.04 -2.01 2.68
CA LEU A 132 -2.78 -1.34 1.41
C LEU A 132 -3.51 0.02 1.35
N LYS A 133 -4.78 0.08 1.75
CA LYS A 133 -5.55 1.33 1.85
C LYS A 133 -4.90 2.33 2.81
N SER A 134 -4.45 1.86 3.97
CA SER A 134 -3.77 2.69 4.97
C SER A 134 -2.45 3.25 4.42
N SER A 135 -1.64 2.40 3.79
CA SER A 135 -0.37 2.77 3.16
C SER A 135 -0.58 3.79 2.04
N PHE A 136 -1.59 3.58 1.19
CA PHE A 136 -1.95 4.55 0.15
C PHE A 136 -2.35 5.91 0.73
N LYS A 137 -3.20 5.93 1.78
CA LYS A 137 -3.59 7.18 2.46
C LYS A 137 -2.39 7.94 3.01
N LYS A 138 -1.42 7.24 3.58
CA LYS A 138 -0.16 7.84 4.09
C LYS A 138 0.66 8.43 2.94
N ALA A 139 0.92 7.68 1.88
CA ALA A 139 1.67 8.15 0.71
C ALA A 139 1.00 9.38 0.07
N LYS A 140 -0.32 9.36 -0.09
CA LYS A 140 -1.10 10.50 -0.60
C LYS A 140 -0.96 11.75 0.28
N LYS A 141 -1.01 11.58 1.61
CA LYS A 141 -0.86 12.69 2.56
C LYS A 141 0.55 13.28 2.51
N GLU A 142 1.56 12.43 2.44
CA GLU A 142 2.95 12.86 2.36
C GLU A 142 3.23 13.63 1.06
N PHE A 143 2.75 13.13 -0.08
CA PHE A 143 2.80 13.83 -1.35
C PHE A 143 2.16 15.22 -1.25
N ALA A 144 0.94 15.31 -0.72
CA ALA A 144 0.23 16.58 -0.60
C ALA A 144 0.92 17.59 0.34
N HIS A 145 1.48 17.13 1.46
CA HIS A 145 2.20 17.99 2.39
C HIS A 145 3.48 18.58 1.77
N SER A 146 4.25 17.73 1.09
CA SER A 146 5.51 18.10 0.49
C SER A 146 5.34 18.93 -0.79
N ASP A 147 4.28 18.69 -1.59
CA ASP A 147 3.91 19.56 -2.72
C ASP A 147 3.50 20.97 -2.25
N LYS A 148 2.66 21.08 -1.20
CA LYS A 148 2.27 22.39 -0.63
C LYS A 148 3.49 23.19 -0.15
N LYS A 149 4.43 22.54 0.54
CA LYS A 149 5.67 23.17 1.00
C LYS A 149 6.54 23.67 -0.16
N ALA A 150 6.56 22.93 -1.27
CA ALA A 150 7.28 23.34 -2.48
C ALA A 150 6.61 24.55 -3.15
N GLN A 151 5.28 24.67 -3.12
CA GLN A 151 4.55 25.81 -3.67
C GLN A 151 4.72 27.09 -2.82
N GLU A 152 4.75 26.99 -1.50
CA GLU A 152 4.94 28.13 -0.58
C GLU A 152 6.34 28.78 -0.72
N LYS A 153 7.37 27.98 -0.98
CA LYS A 153 8.74 28.46 -1.25
C LYS A 153 8.88 29.23 -2.57
N VAL A 154 7.96 29.02 -3.53
CA VAL A 154 7.97 29.73 -4.81
C VAL A 154 7.41 31.13 -4.64
N SER A 155 6.23 31.28 -3.99
CA SER A 155 5.65 32.60 -3.70
C SER A 155 6.59 33.51 -2.89
N THR A 156 7.31 32.96 -1.91
CA THR A 156 8.24 33.74 -1.07
C THR A 156 9.53 34.15 -1.80
N ASN A 157 10.00 33.36 -2.78
CA ASN A 157 11.16 33.72 -3.59
C ASN A 157 10.81 34.74 -4.69
N ASP A 158 9.59 34.70 -5.23
CA ASP A 158 9.13 35.65 -6.24
C ASP A 158 8.93 37.05 -5.63
N GLU A 159 8.29 37.17 -4.45
CA GLU A 159 8.20 38.44 -3.71
C GLU A 159 9.58 38.99 -3.30
N LYS A 160 10.53 38.13 -2.92
CA LYS A 160 11.88 38.57 -2.54
C LYS A 160 12.70 39.04 -3.74
N LYS A 161 12.48 38.47 -4.93
CA LYS A 161 13.12 38.94 -6.18
C LYS A 161 12.57 40.28 -6.63
N GLU A 162 11.27 40.51 -6.49
CA GLU A 162 10.64 41.79 -6.83
C GLU A 162 11.16 42.92 -5.93
N LYS A 163 11.17 42.72 -4.60
CA LYS A 163 11.73 43.71 -3.66
C LYS A 163 13.23 43.97 -3.84
N LEU A 164 14.02 42.93 -4.14
CA LEU A 164 15.46 43.10 -4.39
C LEU A 164 15.74 43.82 -5.72
N SER A 165 14.84 43.70 -6.71
CA SER A 165 14.95 44.44 -7.97
C SER A 165 14.56 45.91 -7.83
N GLU A 166 13.57 46.23 -6.98
CA GLU A 166 13.17 47.60 -6.67
C GLU A 166 14.24 48.34 -5.86
N GLU A 167 14.85 47.68 -4.88
CA GLU A 167 15.89 48.29 -4.04
C GLU A 167 17.16 48.62 -4.84
N LYS A 168 17.62 47.71 -5.72
CA LYS A 168 18.74 47.98 -6.63
C LYS A 168 18.47 49.12 -7.62
N ASN A 169 17.23 49.26 -8.08
CA ASN A 169 16.87 50.32 -9.01
C ASN A 169 16.85 51.69 -8.30
N LYS A 170 16.38 51.73 -7.05
CA LYS A 170 16.38 52.93 -6.21
C LYS A 170 17.80 53.41 -5.88
N GLU A 171 18.71 52.48 -5.55
CA GLU A 171 20.13 52.76 -5.28
C GLU A 171 20.88 53.29 -6.53
N THR A 172 20.52 52.78 -7.71
CA THR A 172 21.07 53.24 -9.00
C THR A 172 20.62 54.67 -9.34
N ILE A 173 19.36 55.02 -9.08
CA ILE A 173 18.82 56.36 -9.34
C ILE A 173 19.43 57.39 -8.37
N GLU A 174 19.61 57.04 -7.11
CA GLU A 174 20.18 57.93 -6.10
C GLU A 174 21.65 58.28 -6.38
N ASN A 175 22.47 57.29 -6.76
CA ASN A 175 23.87 57.51 -7.11
C ASN A 175 24.04 58.35 -8.38
N LYS A 176 23.14 58.22 -9.36
CA LYS A 176 23.16 59.01 -10.60
C LYS A 176 22.81 60.49 -10.36
N SER A 177 21.89 60.78 -9.44
CA SER A 177 21.57 62.15 -9.02
C SER A 177 22.69 62.81 -8.22
N LYS A 178 23.38 62.06 -7.36
CA LYS A 178 24.53 62.57 -6.57
C LYS A 178 25.74 62.91 -7.45
N ASN A 179 25.97 62.18 -8.55
CA ASN A 179 27.10 62.44 -9.45
C ASN A 179 26.88 63.68 -10.34
N LYS A 180 25.65 63.88 -10.85
CA LYS A 180 25.27 65.06 -11.65
C LYS A 180 25.41 66.40 -10.92
N ASN A 181 25.37 66.39 -9.59
CA ASN A 181 25.50 67.59 -8.77
C ASN A 181 26.97 67.92 -8.41
N LYS A 182 27.89 66.96 -8.61
CA LYS A 182 29.35 67.18 -8.46
C LYS A 182 30.00 67.74 -9.72
N GLU A 183 29.48 67.45 -10.91
CA GLU A 183 29.97 67.98 -12.20
C GLU A 183 29.51 69.42 -12.49
N LYS A 184 28.63 69.99 -11.67
CA LYS A 184 28.07 71.35 -11.84
C LYS A 184 28.64 72.40 -10.85
N LYS A 185 29.69 72.05 -10.11
CA LYS A 185 30.47 72.98 -9.28
C LYS A 185 31.88 73.06 -9.84
#